data_AF-A0A2G2VDV8-F1
#
_entry.id   AF-A0A2G2VDV8-F1
#
_cell.length_a   1.000
_cell.length_b   1.000
_cell.length_c   1.000
_cell.angle_alpha   90.00
_cell.angle_beta   90.00
_cell.angle_gamma   90.00
#
_symmetry.space_group_name_H-M   'P 1'
#
loop_
_entity.id
_entity.type
_entity.pdbx_description
1 polymer ?
#
loop_
_entity_poly.entity_id
_entity_poly.type
_entity_poly.pdbx_seq_one_letter_code
_entity_poly.pdbx_strand_id
1 'polypeptide(L)'
;MQKQSHSRFKPGKSWCLIIGLIIGGALFLSMFLKTSNNWILCSNNNNNKALDDHGKKWNNLQQLQLADAILHYATSRVIPQQNIDEIRISFDVLKNRTPCNFLVFGLGHDSQMWASFNSLGNTLFLEEDPKWVQTILKDAPFLHAETVKYRTMLSEADELVEHYRKEPDCSAKKSFLRGNHGCKLALDMLPDEVYHKEWDVIMIDAPRGYFAEAPGRMAAIYSAAVMARNRPKGKGVTHVFLHDVDRKVEKIYAELFLCRKYLVKGVGRIWHFEIPPQSNVGNNFC
;
A
#
# COMPACT_ATOMS: atom_id res chain seq x y z
N MET A 1 6.37 80.60 6.71
CA MET A 1 5.39 81.53 6.11
C MET A 1 5.44 81.39 4.60
N GLN A 2 4.25 81.41 4.00
CA GLN A 2 3.84 81.13 2.61
C GLN A 2 4.78 81.54 1.46
N LYS A 3 4.84 80.68 0.43
CA LYS A 3 4.07 80.92 -0.81
C LYS A 3 3.95 79.67 -1.68
N GLN A 4 2.71 79.18 -1.80
CA GLN A 4 2.26 78.33 -2.90
C GLN A 4 2.20 79.17 -4.18
N SER A 5 2.54 78.56 -5.31
CA SER A 5 2.10 78.99 -6.64
C SER A 5 1.60 77.77 -7.39
N HIS A 6 0.30 77.76 -7.66
CA HIS A 6 -0.37 76.81 -8.54
C HIS A 6 -0.18 77.25 -9.99
N SER A 7 0.06 76.30 -10.90
CA SER A 7 -0.37 76.43 -12.29
C SER A 7 -1.14 75.19 -12.73
N ARG A 8 -2.21 75.43 -13.48
CA ARG A 8 -3.25 74.47 -13.88
C ARG A 8 -2.92 73.80 -15.23
N PHE A 9 -3.26 72.52 -15.31
CA PHE A 9 -3.89 71.77 -16.41
C PHE A 9 -3.48 72.03 -17.88
N LYS A 10 -3.06 70.96 -18.58
CA LYS A 10 -3.85 70.38 -19.69
C LYS A 10 -3.48 68.90 -19.95
N PRO A 11 -4.45 68.03 -20.26
CA PRO A 11 -4.26 66.60 -20.47
C PRO A 11 -3.90 66.32 -21.94
N GLY A 12 -2.86 65.53 -22.18
CA GLY A 12 -2.35 65.23 -23.51
C GLY A 12 -2.24 63.74 -23.77
N LYS A 13 -3.29 63.18 -24.39
CA LYS A 13 -3.25 62.04 -25.32
C LYS A 13 -2.81 60.68 -24.76
N SER A 14 -3.68 60.14 -23.92
CA SER A 14 -3.93 58.69 -23.88
C SER A 14 -4.74 58.32 -25.13
N TRP A 15 -4.09 58.00 -26.26
CA TRP A 15 -4.73 57.28 -27.37
C TRP A 15 -3.77 56.64 -28.40
N CYS A 16 -2.61 56.13 -27.99
CA CYS A 16 -1.78 55.31 -28.91
C CYS A 16 -1.27 53.99 -28.30
N LEU A 17 -1.60 53.65 -27.05
CA LEU A 17 -1.21 52.36 -26.45
C LEU A 17 -2.31 51.30 -26.46
N ILE A 18 -3.50 51.59 -26.98
CA ILE A 18 -4.62 50.63 -27.01
C ILE A 18 -4.76 49.92 -28.36
N ILE A 19 -4.14 50.42 -29.44
CA ILE A 19 -4.24 49.77 -30.77
C ILE A 19 -3.13 48.72 -31.00
N GLY A 20 -2.03 48.77 -30.24
CA GLY A 20 -0.98 47.74 -30.28
C GLY A 20 -1.33 46.42 -29.58
N LEU A 21 -2.31 46.42 -28.67
CA LEU A 21 -2.66 45.25 -27.84
C LEU A 21 -3.76 44.36 -28.43
N ILE A 22 -4.52 44.83 -29.42
CA ILE A 22 -5.57 44.01 -30.06
C ILE A 22 -5.02 43.22 -31.27
N ILE A 23 -3.99 43.73 -31.96
CA ILE A 23 -3.36 43.01 -33.08
C ILE A 23 -2.31 42.00 -32.59
N GLY A 24 -1.64 42.26 -31.46
CA GLY A 24 -0.78 41.27 -30.79
C GLY A 24 -1.55 40.14 -30.08
N GLY A 25 -2.76 40.43 -29.57
CA GLY A 25 -3.60 39.44 -28.89
C GLY A 25 -4.30 38.46 -29.83
N ALA A 26 -4.68 38.89 -31.04
CA ALA A 26 -5.32 38.01 -32.03
C ALA A 26 -4.34 37.02 -32.69
N LEU A 27 -3.05 37.39 -32.82
CA LEU A 27 -2.04 36.48 -33.38
C LEU A 27 -1.56 35.43 -32.37
N PHE A 28 -1.55 35.73 -31.06
CA PHE A 28 -1.22 34.74 -30.04
C PHE A 28 -2.36 33.76 -29.70
N LEU A 29 -3.63 34.12 -29.93
CA LEU A 29 -4.75 33.18 -29.77
C LEU A 29 -4.86 32.16 -30.92
N SER A 30 -4.34 32.48 -32.11
CA SER A 30 -4.35 31.55 -33.27
C SER A 30 -3.31 30.43 -33.17
N MET A 31 -2.30 30.57 -32.30
CA MET A 31 -1.24 29.57 -32.13
C MET A 31 -1.65 28.46 -31.15
N PHE A 32 -2.68 28.66 -30.32
CA PHE A 32 -3.21 27.64 -29.40
C PHE A 32 -4.44 26.88 -29.93
N LEU A 33 -5.07 27.35 -31.01
CA LEU A 33 -6.20 26.65 -31.64
C LEU A 33 -5.80 25.82 -32.89
N LYS A 34 -4.50 25.71 -33.20
CA LYS A 34 -3.99 24.94 -34.35
C LYS A 34 -3.13 23.72 -33.99
N THR A 35 -3.20 23.25 -32.74
CA THR A 35 -2.48 22.03 -32.27
C THR A 35 -3.42 21.01 -31.62
N SER A 36 -4.72 21.13 -31.85
CA SER A 36 -5.74 20.18 -31.39
C SER A 36 -6.48 19.65 -32.61
N ASN A 37 -5.84 18.74 -33.36
CA ASN A 37 -6.48 17.70 -34.18
C ASN A 37 -5.42 16.84 -34.92
N ASN A 38 -4.36 16.44 -34.22
CA ASN A 38 -3.60 15.27 -34.66
C ASN A 38 -4.06 14.09 -33.82
N TRP A 39 -5.17 13.48 -34.26
CA TRP A 39 -5.35 12.05 -34.09
C TRP A 39 -4.06 11.39 -34.59
N ILE A 40 -3.25 10.84 -33.70
CA ILE A 40 -2.20 9.90 -34.09
C ILE A 40 -2.93 8.60 -34.46
N LEU A 41 -3.55 8.63 -35.63
CA LEU A 41 -3.88 7.48 -36.43
C LEU A 41 -2.64 7.22 -37.27
N CYS A 42 -1.77 6.33 -36.78
CA CYS A 42 -0.83 5.64 -37.67
C CYS A 42 -1.65 4.69 -38.55
N SER A 43 -2.33 5.25 -39.56
CA SER A 43 -2.78 4.48 -40.70
C SER A 43 -1.57 4.23 -41.57
N ASN A 44 -0.98 3.04 -41.45
CA ASN A 44 -0.11 2.52 -42.48
C ASN A 44 -0.82 1.31 -43.09
N ASN A 45 -1.53 1.56 -44.19
CA ASN A 45 -2.10 0.52 -45.01
C ASN A 45 -0.99 0.01 -45.95
N ASN A 46 -0.36 -1.10 -45.59
CA ASN A 46 0.11 -2.07 -46.57
C ASN A 46 0.46 -3.41 -45.91
N ASN A 47 -0.32 -4.42 -46.31
CA ASN A 47 -0.11 -5.85 -46.17
C ASN A 47 1.33 -6.27 -45.89
N ASN A 48 1.59 -6.74 -44.67
CA ASN A 48 2.51 -7.84 -44.42
C ASN A 48 2.16 -8.47 -43.07
N LYS A 49 1.65 -9.71 -43.16
CA LYS A 49 1.58 -10.78 -42.15
C LYS A 49 1.49 -10.31 -40.70
N ALA A 50 0.31 -10.50 -40.12
CA ALA A 50 0.13 -10.67 -38.69
C ALA A 50 1.27 -11.56 -38.16
N LEU A 51 2.23 -10.94 -37.48
CA LEU A 51 3.17 -11.63 -36.64
C LEU A 51 2.43 -11.82 -35.32
N ASP A 52 2.19 -13.08 -34.99
CA ASP A 52 1.66 -13.51 -33.71
C ASP A 52 2.44 -12.83 -32.57
N ASP A 53 1.85 -11.80 -31.95
CA ASP A 53 2.22 -11.45 -30.59
C ASP A 53 1.22 -12.15 -29.68
N HIS A 54 1.73 -13.07 -28.87
CA HIS A 54 1.06 -13.68 -27.73
C HIS A 54 0.80 -12.63 -26.62
N GLY A 55 0.22 -11.49 -26.99
CA GLY A 55 -0.15 -10.39 -26.11
C GLY A 55 -1.39 -10.77 -25.33
N LYS A 56 -1.23 -11.04 -24.03
CA LYS A 56 -2.35 -11.25 -23.09
C LYS A 56 -3.35 -10.09 -23.26
N LYS A 57 -4.55 -10.40 -23.77
CA LYS A 57 -5.67 -9.47 -23.80
C LYS A 57 -6.02 -9.13 -22.35
N TRP A 58 -5.64 -7.93 -21.91
CA TRP A 58 -6.05 -7.39 -20.62
C TRP A 58 -7.58 -7.41 -20.57
N ASN A 59 -8.15 -7.84 -19.45
CA ASN A 59 -9.58 -7.69 -19.27
C ASN A 59 -9.90 -6.22 -18.95
N ASN A 60 -11.07 -5.76 -19.39
CA ASN A 60 -11.48 -4.35 -19.22
C ASN A 60 -11.46 -3.93 -17.74
N LEU A 61 -11.72 -4.86 -16.82
CA LEU A 61 -11.76 -4.59 -15.38
C LEU A 61 -10.38 -4.22 -14.81
N GLN A 62 -9.31 -4.92 -15.20
CA GLN A 62 -7.94 -4.61 -14.79
C GLN A 62 -7.50 -3.22 -15.27
N GLN A 63 -7.83 -2.90 -16.53
CA GLN A 63 -7.47 -1.60 -17.10
C GLN A 63 -8.17 -0.47 -16.37
N LEU A 64 -9.44 -0.67 -16.00
CA LEU A 64 -10.21 0.30 -15.22
C LEU A 64 -9.64 0.45 -13.79
N GLN A 65 -9.38 -0.63 -13.06
CA GLN A 65 -8.80 -0.55 -11.72
C GLN A 65 -7.45 0.21 -11.70
N LEU A 66 -6.57 -0.10 -12.65
CA LEU A 66 -5.29 0.60 -12.76
C LEU A 66 -5.48 2.07 -13.16
N ALA A 67 -6.39 2.37 -14.09
CA ALA A 67 -6.71 3.74 -14.49
C ALA A 67 -7.31 4.55 -13.33
N ASP A 68 -8.19 3.95 -12.53
CA ASP A 68 -8.80 4.56 -11.35
C ASP A 68 -7.73 4.85 -10.29
N ALA A 69 -6.82 3.92 -10.02
CA ALA A 69 -5.70 4.16 -9.11
C ALA A 69 -4.78 5.26 -9.62
N ILE A 70 -4.41 5.27 -10.92
CA ILE A 70 -3.59 6.35 -11.50
C ILE A 70 -4.30 7.69 -11.34
N LEU A 71 -5.58 7.78 -11.69
CA LEU A 71 -6.36 9.00 -11.55
C LEU A 71 -6.43 9.46 -10.08
N HIS A 72 -6.69 8.53 -9.15
CA HIS A 72 -6.74 8.79 -7.73
C HIS A 72 -5.42 9.39 -7.23
N TYR A 73 -4.29 8.71 -7.45
CA TYR A 73 -3.00 9.18 -6.92
C TYR A 73 -2.39 10.37 -7.67
N ALA A 74 -2.73 10.57 -8.95
CA ALA A 74 -2.31 11.74 -9.70
C ALA A 74 -3.06 13.02 -9.29
N THR A 75 -4.26 12.89 -8.70
CA THR A 75 -5.13 14.03 -8.37
C THR A 75 -5.37 14.22 -6.87
N SER A 76 -5.09 13.20 -6.05
CA SER A 76 -5.22 13.27 -4.60
C SER A 76 -4.22 14.25 -3.99
N ARG A 77 -4.66 14.98 -2.96
CA ARG A 77 -3.79 15.80 -2.10
C ARG A 77 -3.22 15.02 -0.93
N VAL A 78 -3.73 13.81 -0.69
CA VAL A 78 -3.29 12.91 0.37
C VAL A 78 -2.40 11.84 -0.25
N ILE A 79 -1.17 11.74 0.24
CA ILE A 79 -0.19 10.75 -0.21
C ILE A 79 -0.16 9.56 0.75
N PRO A 80 0.20 8.35 0.27
CA PRO A 80 0.51 7.20 1.11
C PRO A 80 1.51 7.51 2.24
N GLN A 81 1.40 6.78 3.36
CA GLN A 81 2.32 6.90 4.48
C GLN A 81 3.74 6.43 4.13
N GLN A 82 3.85 5.41 3.28
CA GLN A 82 5.11 4.89 2.78
C GLN A 82 5.65 5.78 1.65
N ASN A 83 6.95 6.09 1.68
CA ASN A 83 7.59 6.84 0.61
C ASN A 83 7.85 5.95 -0.62
N ILE A 84 8.29 6.55 -1.74
CA ILE A 84 8.50 5.82 -3.00
C ILE A 84 9.50 4.67 -2.88
N ASP A 85 10.57 4.84 -2.11
CA ASP A 85 11.60 3.80 -1.94
C ASP A 85 11.09 2.65 -1.07
N GLU A 86 10.29 2.96 -0.04
CA GLU A 86 9.60 1.97 0.79
C GLU A 86 8.58 1.17 -0.06
N ILE A 87 7.74 1.86 -0.84
CA ILE A 87 6.76 1.23 -1.74
C ILE A 87 7.44 0.33 -2.77
N ARG A 88 8.57 0.79 -3.32
CA ARG A 88 9.27 0.08 -4.39
C ARG A 88 9.69 -1.33 -3.98
N ILE A 89 10.06 -1.55 -2.72
CA ILE A 89 10.52 -2.88 -2.28
C ILE A 89 9.40 -3.92 -2.36
N SER A 90 8.17 -3.52 -2.00
CA SER A 90 7.00 -4.39 -2.07
C SER A 90 6.50 -4.53 -3.51
N PHE A 91 6.53 -3.44 -4.28
CA PHE A 91 6.19 -3.44 -5.69
C PHE A 91 7.07 -4.39 -6.51
N ASP A 92 8.39 -4.39 -6.31
CA ASP A 92 9.31 -5.27 -7.06
C ASP A 92 9.03 -6.76 -6.81
N VAL A 93 8.55 -7.12 -5.62
CA VAL A 93 8.08 -8.49 -5.33
C VAL A 93 6.72 -8.76 -5.97
N LEU A 94 5.73 -7.88 -5.77
CA LEU A 94 4.38 -8.04 -6.32
C LEU A 94 4.41 -8.15 -7.85
N LYS A 95 5.20 -7.31 -8.54
CA LYS A 95 5.39 -7.35 -9.99
C LYS A 95 5.74 -8.73 -10.53
N ASN A 96 6.49 -9.53 -9.77
CA ASN A 96 6.94 -10.87 -10.17
C ASN A 96 6.04 -12.00 -9.64
N ARG A 97 5.06 -11.67 -8.81
CA ARG A 97 4.16 -12.64 -8.14
C ARG A 97 2.71 -12.52 -8.58
N THR A 98 2.28 -11.36 -9.07
CA THR A 98 0.90 -11.09 -9.51
C THR A 98 0.48 -12.01 -10.66
N PRO A 99 -0.73 -12.60 -10.62
CA PRO A 99 -1.69 -12.55 -9.52
C PRO A 99 -1.31 -13.48 -8.36
N CYS A 100 -1.41 -13.00 -7.12
CA CYS A 100 -1.13 -13.79 -5.91
C CYS A 100 -2.17 -13.57 -4.80
N ASN A 101 -2.08 -14.36 -3.73
CA ASN A 101 -2.79 -14.08 -2.49
C ASN A 101 -1.97 -13.08 -1.66
N PHE A 102 -2.46 -11.85 -1.54
CA PHE A 102 -1.85 -10.75 -0.82
C PHE A 102 -2.71 -10.36 0.40
N LEU A 103 -2.18 -10.56 1.60
CA LEU A 103 -2.81 -10.11 2.84
C LEU A 103 -2.20 -8.80 3.30
N VAL A 104 -3.03 -7.83 3.65
CA VAL A 104 -2.57 -6.54 4.18
C VAL A 104 -3.21 -6.33 5.55
N PHE A 105 -2.41 -6.29 6.60
CA PHE A 105 -2.84 -5.73 7.88
C PHE A 105 -2.75 -4.21 7.76
N GLY A 106 -3.90 -3.56 7.65
CA GLY A 106 -4.07 -2.13 7.41
C GLY A 106 -4.97 -1.85 6.21
N LEU A 107 -5.78 -0.81 6.33
CA LEU A 107 -6.56 -0.23 5.24
C LEU A 107 -6.36 1.28 5.24
N GLY A 108 -6.22 1.90 4.08
CA GLY A 108 -5.98 3.33 4.02
C GLY A 108 -5.74 3.87 2.62
N HIS A 109 -5.06 5.01 2.57
CA HIS A 109 -4.85 5.76 1.32
C HIS A 109 -4.01 5.02 0.28
N ASP A 110 -3.22 4.02 0.68
CA ASP A 110 -2.39 3.19 -0.19
C ASP A 110 -3.09 1.93 -0.71
N SER A 111 -4.31 1.63 -0.22
CA SER A 111 -4.99 0.36 -0.51
C SER A 111 -5.39 0.20 -1.97
N GLN A 112 -5.80 1.28 -2.65
CA GLN A 112 -6.09 1.22 -4.09
C GLN A 112 -4.84 0.89 -4.92
N MET A 113 -3.68 1.44 -4.53
CA MET A 113 -2.38 1.12 -5.15
C MET A 113 -2.04 -0.35 -4.92
N TRP A 114 -2.13 -0.85 -3.69
CA TRP A 114 -1.84 -2.24 -3.36
C TRP A 114 -2.73 -3.23 -4.12
N ALA A 115 -4.04 -2.96 -4.17
CA ALA A 115 -4.97 -3.78 -4.94
C ALA A 115 -4.64 -3.76 -6.45
N SER A 116 -4.24 -2.60 -6.98
CA SER A 116 -3.90 -2.44 -8.40
C SER A 116 -2.59 -3.14 -8.78
N PHE A 117 -1.59 -3.16 -7.90
CA PHE A 117 -0.35 -3.91 -8.12
C PHE A 117 -0.57 -5.42 -8.21
N ASN A 118 -1.61 -5.92 -7.53
CA ASN A 118 -2.02 -7.32 -7.55
C ASN A 118 -3.30 -7.53 -8.37
N SER A 119 -3.42 -6.88 -9.53
CA SER A 119 -4.61 -7.03 -10.40
C SER A 119 -4.89 -8.50 -10.73
N LEU A 120 -6.16 -8.92 -10.65
CA LEU A 120 -6.63 -10.32 -10.73
C LEU A 120 -6.15 -11.27 -9.63
N GLY A 121 -5.30 -10.82 -8.72
CA GLY A 121 -4.99 -11.54 -7.50
C GLY A 121 -6.07 -11.33 -6.45
N ASN A 122 -5.88 -11.99 -5.31
CA ASN A 122 -6.70 -11.80 -4.14
C ASN A 122 -5.96 -10.86 -3.19
N THR A 123 -6.45 -9.64 -3.01
CA THR A 123 -5.90 -8.71 -2.02
C THR A 123 -6.93 -8.48 -0.93
N LEU A 124 -6.63 -8.92 0.30
CA LEU A 124 -7.51 -8.76 1.46
C LEU A 124 -6.88 -7.79 2.46
N PHE A 125 -7.61 -6.75 2.82
CA PHE A 125 -7.22 -5.76 3.82
C PHE A 125 -7.90 -6.06 5.17
N LEU A 126 -7.15 -6.04 6.26
CA LEU A 126 -7.64 -6.23 7.62
C LEU A 126 -7.44 -4.97 8.44
N GLU A 127 -8.51 -4.40 8.98
CA GLU A 127 -8.49 -3.10 9.68
C GLU A 127 -9.21 -3.17 11.03
N GLU A 128 -8.71 -2.48 12.05
CA GLU A 128 -9.32 -2.48 13.38
C GLU A 128 -10.56 -1.59 13.53
N ASP A 129 -10.66 -0.52 12.75
CA ASP A 129 -11.74 0.47 12.90
C ASP A 129 -12.86 0.27 11.87
N PRO A 130 -14.05 -0.23 12.28
CA PRO A 130 -15.16 -0.46 11.34
C PRO A 130 -15.65 0.83 10.66
N LYS A 131 -15.51 2.00 11.30
CA LYS A 131 -15.88 3.27 10.68
C LYS A 131 -14.88 3.65 9.59
N TRP A 132 -13.60 3.35 9.81
CA TRP A 132 -12.57 3.57 8.80
C TRP A 132 -12.76 2.66 7.59
N VAL A 133 -13.08 1.38 7.82
CA VAL A 133 -13.47 0.43 6.76
C VAL A 133 -14.63 0.99 5.93
N GLN A 134 -15.72 1.41 6.57
CA GLN A 134 -16.87 1.98 5.86
C GLN A 134 -16.49 3.24 5.08
N THR A 135 -15.62 4.08 5.63
CA THR A 135 -15.17 5.32 4.97
C THR A 135 -14.40 5.01 3.69
N ILE A 136 -13.40 4.11 3.77
CA ILE A 136 -12.58 3.75 2.61
C ILE A 136 -13.39 3.00 1.54
N LEU A 137 -14.25 2.04 1.95
CA LEU A 137 -15.06 1.28 1.01
C LEU A 137 -16.15 2.11 0.32
N LYS A 138 -16.58 3.23 0.91
CA LYS A 138 -17.48 4.18 0.24
C LYS A 138 -16.81 4.82 -0.98
N ASP A 139 -15.54 5.18 -0.85
CA ASP A 139 -14.77 5.85 -1.91
C ASP A 139 -14.14 4.84 -2.89
N ALA A 140 -13.85 3.63 -2.43
CA ALA A 140 -13.23 2.56 -3.22
C ALA A 140 -13.95 1.21 -2.97
N PRO A 141 -15.18 1.03 -3.49
CA PRO A 141 -16.02 -0.13 -3.21
C PRO A 141 -15.51 -1.45 -3.81
N PHE A 142 -14.49 -1.40 -4.68
CA PHE A 142 -13.85 -2.57 -5.25
C PHE A 142 -12.81 -3.21 -4.31
N LEU A 143 -12.42 -2.53 -3.23
CA LEU A 143 -11.49 -3.07 -2.25
C LEU A 143 -12.16 -4.17 -1.44
N HIS A 144 -11.42 -5.24 -1.17
CA HIS A 144 -11.87 -6.32 -0.30
C HIS A 144 -11.26 -6.12 1.09
N ALA A 145 -12.07 -5.68 2.05
CA ALA A 145 -11.61 -5.35 3.39
C ALA A 145 -12.53 -5.93 4.45
N GLU A 146 -11.95 -6.38 5.57
CA GLU A 146 -12.65 -6.94 6.71
C GLU A 146 -12.24 -6.23 8.00
N THR A 147 -13.20 -6.02 8.91
CA THR A 147 -12.90 -5.49 10.23
C THR A 147 -12.40 -6.60 11.14
N VAL A 148 -11.28 -6.39 11.83
CA VAL A 148 -10.69 -7.36 12.75
C VAL A 148 -10.53 -6.77 14.15
N LYS A 149 -10.79 -7.58 15.17
CA LYS A 149 -10.57 -7.17 16.56
C LYS A 149 -9.20 -7.64 17.04
N TYR A 150 -8.36 -6.69 17.42
CA TYR A 150 -7.12 -6.98 18.14
C TYR A 150 -7.39 -7.11 19.64
N ARG A 151 -6.67 -8.04 20.27
CA ARG A 151 -6.80 -8.34 21.70
C ARG A 151 -5.56 -8.02 22.53
N THR A 152 -4.61 -7.31 21.92
CA THR A 152 -3.35 -6.88 22.52
C THR A 152 -3.21 -5.38 22.37
N MET A 153 -2.65 -4.71 23.37
CA MET A 153 -2.32 -3.29 23.37
C MET A 153 -0.81 -3.08 23.27
N LEU A 154 -0.38 -1.93 22.75
CA LEU A 154 1.03 -1.57 22.65
C LEU A 154 1.74 -1.60 24.01
N SER A 155 1.06 -1.15 25.07
CA SER A 155 1.55 -1.17 26.45
C SER A 155 1.91 -2.56 26.97
N GLU A 156 1.33 -3.62 26.40
CA GLU A 156 1.54 -5.01 26.81
C GLU A 156 2.76 -5.66 26.13
N ALA A 157 3.50 -4.95 25.28
CA ALA A 157 4.57 -5.51 24.44
C ALA A 157 5.60 -6.33 25.24
N ASP A 158 6.11 -5.81 26.35
CA ASP A 158 7.12 -6.52 27.14
C ASP A 158 6.53 -7.77 27.82
N GLU A 159 5.30 -7.68 28.35
CA GLU A 159 4.61 -8.80 28.98
C GLU A 159 4.25 -9.92 28.00
N LEU A 160 3.92 -9.56 26.75
CA LEU A 160 3.60 -10.50 25.69
C LEU A 160 4.82 -11.31 25.23
N VAL A 161 6.03 -10.74 25.32
CA VAL A 161 7.28 -11.49 25.10
C VAL A 161 7.48 -12.53 26.20
N GLU A 162 7.22 -12.18 27.47
CA GLU A 162 7.28 -13.13 28.57
C GLU A 162 6.19 -14.21 28.47
N HIS A 163 4.98 -13.83 28.05
CA HIS A 163 3.88 -14.76 27.77
C HIS A 163 4.29 -15.78 26.70
N TYR A 164 4.85 -15.32 25.58
CA TYR A 164 5.34 -16.19 24.51
C TYR A 164 6.32 -17.26 25.00
N ARG A 165 7.26 -16.90 25.89
CA ARG A 165 8.27 -17.83 26.41
C ARG A 165 7.70 -18.93 27.30
N LYS A 166 6.57 -18.68 27.95
CA LYS A 166 5.97 -19.57 28.97
C LYS A 166 4.78 -20.35 28.43
N GLU A 167 4.04 -19.79 27.48
CA GLU A 167 2.79 -20.36 26.95
C GLU A 167 3.06 -21.39 25.83
N PRO A 168 2.81 -22.70 26.06
CA PRO A 168 3.07 -23.73 25.06
C PRO A 168 2.31 -23.53 23.75
N ASP A 169 1.11 -22.96 23.79
CA ASP A 169 0.28 -22.75 22.60
C ASP A 169 0.75 -21.56 21.75
N CYS A 170 1.72 -20.77 22.24
CA CYS A 170 2.45 -19.79 21.44
C CYS A 170 3.70 -20.36 20.72
N SER A 171 4.08 -21.60 21.02
CA SER A 171 5.33 -22.17 20.49
C SER A 171 5.28 -22.39 18.98
N ALA A 172 6.43 -22.29 18.31
CA ALA A 172 6.55 -22.55 16.87
C ALA A 172 6.32 -24.02 16.47
N LYS A 173 6.16 -24.92 17.45
CA LYS A 173 5.85 -26.34 17.25
C LYS A 173 4.34 -26.59 17.20
N LYS A 174 3.56 -25.84 17.98
CA LYS A 174 2.10 -25.90 18.04
C LYS A 174 1.46 -24.69 17.34
N SER A 175 2.15 -24.03 16.42
CA SER A 175 1.70 -22.75 15.89
C SER A 175 0.37 -22.87 15.12
N PHE A 176 -0.75 -22.46 15.73
CA PHE A 176 -2.05 -22.30 15.07
C PHE A 176 -2.70 -20.98 15.51
N LEU A 177 -3.59 -20.43 14.67
CA LEU A 177 -4.27 -19.16 14.93
C LEU A 177 -5.73 -19.37 15.35
N ARG A 178 -6.53 -19.97 14.47
CA ARG A 178 -7.98 -20.16 14.68
C ARG A 178 -8.27 -20.89 16.00
N GLY A 179 -8.99 -20.23 16.89
CA GLY A 179 -9.36 -20.79 18.21
C GLY A 179 -8.21 -20.91 19.21
N ASN A 180 -7.04 -20.31 18.96
CA ASN A 180 -5.93 -20.31 19.91
C ASN A 180 -6.16 -19.30 21.04
N HIS A 181 -7.00 -19.66 22.00
CA HIS A 181 -7.30 -18.80 23.15
C HIS A 181 -6.16 -18.74 24.17
N GLY A 182 -5.26 -19.74 24.21
CA GLY A 182 -4.11 -19.78 25.12
C GLY A 182 -3.03 -18.76 24.76
N CYS A 183 -2.73 -18.61 23.46
CA CYS A 183 -1.70 -17.68 23.01
C CYS A 183 -2.24 -16.26 22.74
N LYS A 184 -2.08 -15.31 23.67
CA LYS A 184 -2.53 -13.91 23.50
C LYS A 184 -2.12 -13.25 22.17
N LEU A 185 -0.95 -13.60 21.62
CA LEU A 185 -0.45 -13.09 20.35
C LEU A 185 -1.17 -13.63 19.10
N ALA A 186 -1.84 -14.79 19.20
CA ALA A 186 -2.59 -15.33 18.08
C ALA A 186 -3.83 -14.47 17.80
N LEU A 187 -4.02 -14.05 16.55
CA LEU A 187 -5.30 -13.51 16.11
C LEU A 187 -6.23 -14.69 15.81
N ASP A 188 -7.06 -15.04 16.78
CA ASP A 188 -7.82 -16.30 16.81
C ASP A 188 -9.24 -16.22 16.24
N MET A 189 -9.69 -15.02 15.89
CA MET A 189 -11.01 -14.72 15.31
C MET A 189 -10.91 -13.90 14.01
N LEU A 190 -9.88 -14.14 13.19
CA LEU A 190 -9.81 -13.61 11.83
C LEU A 190 -10.92 -14.19 10.93
N PRO A 191 -11.28 -13.50 9.82
CA PRO A 191 -12.22 -14.03 8.83
C PRO A 191 -11.77 -15.40 8.30
N ASP A 192 -12.73 -16.27 8.00
CA ASP A 192 -12.47 -17.64 7.53
C ASP A 192 -11.59 -17.69 6.28
N GLU A 193 -11.67 -16.68 5.43
CA GLU A 193 -10.80 -16.52 4.27
C GLU A 193 -9.30 -16.51 4.64
N VAL A 194 -8.94 -15.88 5.75
CA VAL A 194 -7.56 -15.79 6.21
C VAL A 194 -7.00 -17.17 6.56
N TYR A 195 -7.84 -18.03 7.14
CA TYR A 195 -7.42 -19.37 7.57
C TYR A 195 -7.39 -20.39 6.43
N HIS A 196 -8.22 -20.23 5.40
CA HIS A 196 -8.33 -21.20 4.30
C HIS A 196 -7.44 -20.87 3.09
N LYS A 197 -6.66 -19.79 3.15
CA LYS A 197 -5.75 -19.38 2.07
C LYS A 197 -4.28 -19.50 2.47
N GLU A 198 -3.47 -19.88 1.49
CA GLU A 198 -2.01 -19.72 1.55
C GLU A 198 -1.67 -18.31 1.08
N TRP A 199 -1.05 -17.50 1.94
CA TRP A 199 -0.65 -16.13 1.59
C TRP A 199 0.77 -16.10 1.03
N ASP A 200 0.89 -15.62 -0.22
CA ASP A 200 2.17 -15.48 -0.92
C ASP A 200 2.93 -14.24 -0.44
N VAL A 201 2.18 -13.17 -0.20
CA VAL A 201 2.67 -11.88 0.28
C VAL A 201 1.83 -11.43 1.46
N ILE A 202 2.48 -10.92 2.50
CA ILE A 202 1.84 -10.31 3.67
C ILE A 202 2.47 -8.94 3.91
N MET A 203 1.67 -7.89 3.94
CA MET A 203 2.07 -6.54 4.38
C MET A 203 1.54 -6.29 5.79
N ILE A 204 2.41 -5.85 6.69
CA ILE A 204 2.07 -5.50 8.07
C ILE A 204 2.29 -4.00 8.23
N ASP A 205 1.24 -3.22 7.98
CA ASP A 205 1.24 -1.76 8.12
C ASP A 205 0.25 -1.26 9.20
N ALA A 206 -0.49 -2.17 9.82
CA ALA A 206 -1.39 -1.89 10.93
C ALA A 206 -1.39 -3.08 11.91
N PRO A 207 -2.00 -2.95 13.09
CA PRO A 207 -2.79 -1.83 13.61
C PRO A 207 -1.96 -0.58 13.94
N ARG A 208 -2.65 0.52 14.25
CA ARG A 208 -2.11 1.89 14.47
C ARG A 208 -0.86 1.98 15.37
N GLY A 209 -0.88 1.35 16.54
CA GLY A 209 0.26 1.27 17.46
C GLY A 209 0.96 2.60 17.82
N TYR A 210 0.26 3.74 17.85
CA TYR A 210 0.86 5.06 18.13
C TYR A 210 0.58 5.61 19.54
N PHE A 211 -0.23 4.92 20.36
CA PHE A 211 -0.44 5.20 21.79
C PHE A 211 -0.55 3.89 22.58
N ALA A 212 -0.36 3.98 23.91
CA ALA A 212 -0.20 2.82 24.78
C ALA A 212 -1.39 1.84 24.73
N GLU A 213 -2.61 2.36 24.75
CA GLU A 213 -3.85 1.58 24.75
C GLU A 213 -4.29 1.15 23.33
N ALA A 214 -3.58 1.62 22.29
CA ALA A 214 -3.86 1.22 20.92
C ALA A 214 -3.42 -0.23 20.69
N PRO A 215 -4.09 -0.97 19.81
CA PRO A 215 -3.54 -2.21 19.33
C PRO A 215 -2.22 -1.96 18.60
N GLY A 216 -1.20 -2.73 18.96
CA GLY A 216 0.13 -2.71 18.33
C GLY A 216 0.32 -3.88 17.36
N ARG A 217 1.38 -3.82 16.53
CA ARG A 217 1.65 -4.79 15.45
C ARG A 217 2.11 -6.17 15.93
N MET A 218 2.29 -6.37 17.23
CA MET A 218 2.75 -7.61 17.85
C MET A 218 1.98 -8.85 17.39
N ALA A 219 0.65 -8.82 17.48
CA ALA A 219 -0.20 -9.94 17.10
C ALA A 219 -0.23 -10.18 15.58
N ALA A 220 -0.14 -9.12 14.77
CA ALA A 220 -0.05 -9.22 13.31
C ALA A 220 1.28 -9.85 12.88
N ILE A 221 2.41 -9.43 13.48
CA ILE A 221 3.75 -10.00 13.26
C ILE A 221 3.77 -11.48 13.61
N TYR A 222 3.27 -11.84 14.80
CA TYR A 222 3.17 -13.25 15.21
C TYR A 222 2.30 -14.06 14.24
N SER A 223 1.13 -13.53 13.87
CA SER A 223 0.20 -14.23 12.98
C SER A 223 0.78 -14.43 11.58
N ALA A 224 1.49 -13.46 11.03
CA ALA A 224 2.21 -13.59 9.76
C ALA A 224 3.28 -14.68 9.82
N ALA A 225 4.04 -14.76 10.91
CA ALA A 225 5.04 -15.81 11.12
C ALA A 225 4.40 -17.21 11.18
N VAL A 226 3.29 -17.36 11.91
CA VAL A 226 2.53 -18.62 11.98
C VAL A 226 2.00 -19.01 10.60
N MET A 227 1.37 -18.08 9.86
CA MET A 227 0.84 -18.35 8.52
C MET A 227 1.94 -18.76 7.54
N ALA A 228 3.05 -18.02 7.48
CA ALA A 228 4.18 -18.32 6.60
C ALA A 228 4.79 -19.70 6.89
N ARG A 229 4.98 -20.03 8.17
CA ARG A 229 5.55 -21.31 8.61
C ARG A 229 4.63 -22.49 8.34
N ASN A 230 3.32 -22.31 8.48
CA ASN A 230 2.31 -23.35 8.28
C ASN A 230 1.96 -23.61 6.80
N ARG A 231 2.52 -22.84 5.86
CA ARG A 231 2.33 -23.13 4.43
C ARG A 231 2.83 -24.54 4.09
N PRO A 232 2.17 -25.25 3.16
CA PRO A 232 2.65 -26.56 2.72
C PRO A 232 4.05 -26.52 2.12
N LYS A 233 4.83 -27.56 2.39
CA LYS A 233 6.16 -27.74 1.77
C LYS A 233 6.05 -27.74 0.25
N GLY A 234 6.99 -27.09 -0.42
CA GLY A 234 7.03 -26.98 -1.89
C GLY A 234 6.29 -25.76 -2.46
N LYS A 235 5.54 -25.01 -1.65
CA LYS A 235 4.87 -23.75 -2.08
C LYS A 235 5.78 -22.53 -2.17
N GLY A 236 7.06 -22.70 -1.84
CA GLY A 236 8.02 -21.59 -1.76
C GLY A 236 7.86 -20.76 -0.50
N VAL A 237 8.59 -19.64 -0.43
CA VAL A 237 8.58 -18.71 0.71
C VAL A 237 7.34 -17.82 0.71
N THR A 238 6.95 -17.32 1.88
CA THR A 238 6.07 -16.15 2.00
C THR A 238 6.92 -14.89 2.11
N HIS A 239 6.61 -13.89 1.30
CA HIS A 239 7.19 -12.56 1.43
C HIS A 239 6.44 -11.79 2.51
N VAL A 240 7.13 -11.36 3.56
CA VAL A 240 6.52 -10.55 4.64
C VAL A 240 7.19 -9.19 4.64
N PHE A 241 6.38 -8.13 4.56
CA PHE A 241 6.80 -6.75 4.69
C PHE A 241 6.30 -6.21 6.03
N LEU A 242 7.21 -5.67 6.84
CA LEU A 242 6.87 -5.01 8.10
C LEU A 242 7.27 -3.56 8.02
N HIS A 243 6.30 -2.66 8.21
CA HIS A 243 6.52 -1.22 8.24
C HIS A 243 6.71 -0.69 9.68
N ASP A 244 7.09 0.58 9.82
CA ASP A 244 7.45 1.26 11.07
C ASP A 244 8.53 0.54 11.92
N VAL A 245 9.48 -0.12 11.26
CA VAL A 245 10.60 -0.80 11.95
C VAL A 245 11.61 0.17 12.57
N ASP A 246 11.39 1.48 12.52
CA ASP A 246 12.11 2.46 13.33
C ASP A 246 11.66 2.42 14.80
N ARG A 247 10.45 1.93 15.07
CA ARG A 247 9.92 1.73 16.42
C ARG A 247 10.52 0.49 17.09
N LYS A 248 10.72 0.58 18.41
CA LYS A 248 11.38 -0.47 19.20
C LYS A 248 10.60 -1.78 19.22
N VAL A 249 9.27 -1.70 19.38
CA VAL A 249 8.40 -2.88 19.51
C VAL A 249 8.42 -3.70 18.24
N GLU A 250 8.23 -3.05 17.08
CA GLU A 250 8.27 -3.69 15.77
C GLU A 250 9.61 -4.41 15.52
N LYS A 251 10.75 -3.80 15.85
CA LYS A 251 12.07 -4.46 15.74
C LYS A 251 12.17 -5.73 16.60
N ILE A 252 11.77 -5.64 17.87
CA ILE A 252 11.83 -6.78 18.80
C ILE A 252 10.99 -7.94 18.28
N TYR A 253 9.74 -7.65 17.86
CA TYR A 253 8.82 -8.67 17.40
C TYR A 253 9.23 -9.26 16.03
N ALA A 254 9.80 -8.44 15.14
CA ALA A 254 10.36 -8.92 13.88
C ALA A 254 11.50 -9.91 14.12
N GLU A 255 12.43 -9.58 15.02
CA GLU A 255 13.56 -10.45 15.33
C GLU A 255 13.15 -11.71 16.08
N LEU A 256 12.07 -11.66 16.87
CA LEU A 256 11.53 -12.79 17.60
C LEU A 256 10.75 -13.78 16.71
N PHE A 257 10.01 -13.30 15.70
CA PHE A 257 9.06 -14.13 14.94
C PHE A 257 9.37 -14.24 13.44
N LEU A 258 9.85 -13.17 12.80
CA LEU A 258 10.19 -13.16 11.36
C LEU A 258 11.65 -13.54 11.11
N CYS A 259 12.49 -13.46 12.14
CA CYS A 259 13.89 -13.86 12.20
C CYS A 259 14.85 -13.09 11.31
N ARG A 260 15.93 -12.59 11.92
CA ARG A 260 16.99 -11.86 11.21
C ARG A 260 17.58 -12.64 10.04
N LYS A 261 17.69 -13.97 10.16
CA LYS A 261 18.20 -14.86 9.09
C LYS A 261 17.34 -14.89 7.82
N TYR A 262 16.08 -14.46 7.89
CA TYR A 262 15.17 -14.38 6.75
C TYR A 262 14.98 -12.94 6.24
N LEU A 263 15.64 -11.95 6.86
CA LEU A 263 15.62 -10.57 6.38
C LEU A 263 16.40 -10.46 5.07
N VAL A 264 15.73 -10.06 4.00
CA VAL A 264 16.31 -9.88 2.67
C VAL A 264 16.85 -8.46 2.51
N LYS A 265 16.03 -7.46 2.85
CA LYS A 265 16.37 -6.04 2.68
C LYS A 265 15.56 -5.16 3.64
N GLY A 266 16.14 -4.02 4.03
CA GLY A 266 15.43 -2.92 4.68
C GLY A 266 15.64 -1.61 3.94
N VAL A 267 14.60 -0.79 3.84
CA VAL A 267 14.62 0.55 3.22
C VAL A 267 13.76 1.48 4.06
N GLY A 268 14.28 2.63 4.47
CA GLY A 268 13.54 3.53 5.36
C GLY A 268 13.02 2.80 6.60
N ARG A 269 11.70 2.78 6.77
CA ARG A 269 10.99 2.13 7.88
C ARG A 269 10.38 0.78 7.52
N ILE A 270 10.66 0.23 6.34
CA ILE A 270 10.14 -1.07 5.92
C ILE A 270 11.24 -2.14 5.85
N TRP A 271 10.96 -3.32 6.38
CA TRP A 271 11.78 -4.53 6.26
C TRP A 271 11.05 -5.60 5.45
N HIS A 272 11.77 -6.27 4.55
CA HIS A 272 11.30 -7.40 3.74
C HIS A 272 11.97 -8.70 4.18
N PHE A 273 11.14 -9.70 4.49
CA PHE A 273 11.53 -11.05 4.85
C PHE A 273 11.06 -12.08 3.82
N GLU A 274 11.83 -13.15 3.66
CA GLU A 274 11.45 -14.36 2.93
C GLU A 274 11.40 -15.55 3.88
N ILE A 275 10.19 -15.89 4.34
CA ILE A 275 10.00 -16.90 5.38
C ILE A 275 9.63 -18.23 4.71
N PRO A 276 10.45 -19.29 4.84
CA PRO A 276 10.15 -20.59 4.29
C PRO A 276 9.07 -21.33 5.11
N PRO A 277 8.33 -22.26 4.47
CA PRO A 277 7.56 -23.29 5.17
C PRO A 277 8.41 -24.03 6.20
N GLN A 278 7.77 -24.57 7.23
CA GLN A 278 8.45 -25.28 8.31
C GLN A 278 9.43 -26.36 7.78
N SER A 279 10.74 -26.11 7.98
CA SER A 279 11.82 -27.04 7.62
C SER A 279 12.31 -27.89 8.79
N ASN A 280 12.28 -27.38 10.04
CA ASN A 280 12.77 -28.07 11.25
C ASN A 280 11.87 -27.89 12.49
N VAL A 281 11.85 -28.93 13.35
CA VAL A 281 11.03 -29.07 14.58
C VAL A 281 11.70 -28.35 15.78
N GLY A 282 11.99 -27.06 15.64
CA GLY A 282 12.37 -26.20 16.76
C GLY A 282 11.15 -25.70 17.53
N ASN A 283 11.29 -25.44 18.83
CA ASN A 283 10.25 -24.81 19.65
C ASN A 283 10.12 -23.30 19.40
N ASN A 284 11.16 -22.68 18.82
CA ASN A 284 11.23 -21.24 18.54
C ASN A 284 11.05 -20.96 17.05
N PHE A 285 10.60 -19.74 16.72
CA PHE A 285 10.53 -19.26 15.33
C PHE A 285 11.92 -19.03 14.76
N CYS A 286 12.78 -18.40 15.57
CA CYS A 286 14.17 -18.13 15.33
C CYS A 286 15.03 -19.03 16.22
#